data_AF-A0A7J7MBZ1-F1
#
_entry.id   AF-A0A7J7MBZ1-F1
#
_cell.length_a   1.000
_cell.length_b   1.000
_cell.length_c   1.000
_cell.angle_alpha   90.00
_cell.angle_beta   90.00
_cell.angle_gamma   90.00
#
_symmetry.space_group_name_H-M   'P 1'
#
loop_
_entity.id
_entity.type
_entity.pdbx_description
1 polymer ?
#
loop_
_entity_poly.entity_id
_entity_poly.type
_entity_poly.pdbx_seq_one_letter_code
_entity_poly.pdbx_strand_id
1 'polypeptide(L)'
;MKVITTFISHKSDPNGVEDEATYYGVIKEILELDYFDFQQMVFYCDWVRIEDKLNGYVIDPETNLIYVNSELLKRILKDEDEPFVLVSQASQVFYCKDLTRNDYWHVVLDAPKKLTRDVEAYEDLLVFMGIRHEGSLDLALAGEVMDEEEEGTKGSW
;
A
#
# COMPACT_ATOMS: atom_id res chain seq x y z
N MET A 1 -3.37 4.02 -2.83
CA MET A 1 -4.08 4.84 -1.82
C MET A 1 -5.25 4.05 -1.27
N LYS A 2 -5.73 4.40 -0.07
CA LYS A 2 -6.88 3.81 0.60
C LYS A 2 -7.91 4.90 0.91
N VAL A 3 -9.19 4.59 0.72
CA VAL A 3 -10.32 5.44 1.11
C VAL A 3 -11.30 4.57 1.87
N ILE A 4 -11.87 5.13 2.93
CA ILE A 4 -12.90 4.49 3.75
C ILE A 4 -14.12 5.40 3.70
N THR A 5 -15.26 4.87 3.29
CA THR A 5 -16.53 5.61 3.23
C THR A 5 -17.55 4.92 4.13
N THR A 6 -18.23 5.69 4.99
CA THR A 6 -19.36 5.18 5.77
C THR A 6 -20.68 5.60 5.13
N PHE A 7 -21.66 4.69 5.13
CA PHE A 7 -22.99 4.94 4.58
C PHE A 7 -24.06 4.26 5.42
N ILE A 8 -25.30 4.77 5.35
CA ILE A 8 -26.44 4.20 6.05
C ILE A 8 -27.29 3.42 5.05
N SER A 9 -27.40 2.11 5.27
CA SER A 9 -27.99 1.18 4.30
C SER A 9 -29.53 1.10 4.35
N HIS A 10 -30.21 1.68 5.35
CA HIS A 10 -31.66 1.57 5.52
C HIS A 10 -32.37 2.90 5.84
N LYS A 11 -33.35 3.28 5.00
CA LYS A 11 -34.10 4.55 5.08
C LYS A 11 -35.24 4.55 6.12
N SER A 12 -35.52 3.43 6.78
CA SER A 12 -36.71 3.28 7.65
C SER A 12 -36.41 2.79 9.08
N ASP A 13 -35.15 2.53 9.43
CA ASP A 13 -34.80 2.06 10.77
C ASP A 13 -34.28 3.22 11.63
N PRO A 14 -34.85 3.47 12.83
CA PRO A 14 -34.37 4.52 13.74
C PRO A 14 -32.98 4.22 14.32
N ASN A 15 -32.45 3.01 14.11
CA ASN A 15 -31.10 2.57 14.46
C ASN A 15 -30.31 2.27 13.18
N GLY A 16 -30.18 3.24 12.28
CA GLY A 16 -29.47 3.08 11.02
C GLY A 16 -28.12 2.38 11.22
N VAL A 17 -27.97 1.19 10.63
CA VAL A 17 -26.70 0.46 10.67
C VAL A 17 -25.74 1.21 9.77
N GLU A 18 -24.70 1.77 10.37
CA GLU A 18 -23.58 2.37 9.66
C GLU A 18 -22.74 1.23 9.08
N ASP A 19 -22.58 1.23 7.76
CA ASP A 19 -21.80 0.27 7.02
C ASP A 19 -20.58 0.97 6.41
N GLU A 20 -19.47 0.25 6.28
CA GLU A 20 -18.17 0.83 5.92
C GLU A 20 -17.58 0.15 4.69
N ALA A 21 -17.48 0.91 3.60
CA ALA A 21 -16.82 0.47 2.38
C ALA A 21 -15.37 0.95 2.32
N THR A 22 -14.45 0.02 2.13
CA THR A 22 -13.04 0.32 1.87
C THR A 22 -12.72 0.20 0.38
N TYR A 23 -11.97 1.17 -0.12
CA TYR A 23 -11.48 1.26 -1.49
C TYR A 23 -9.96 1.33 -1.52
N TYR A 24 -9.35 0.56 -2.41
CA TYR A 24 -7.93 0.67 -2.74
C TYR A 24 -7.77 1.14 -4.17
N GLY A 25 -6.89 2.12 -4.38
CA GLY A 25 -6.74 2.72 -5.70
C GLY A 25 -5.36 3.27 -6.05
N VAL A 26 -5.18 3.59 -7.32
CA VAL A 26 -3.94 4.17 -7.86
C VAL A 26 -4.28 5.51 -8.51
N ILE A 27 -3.65 6.57 -7.98
CA ILE A 27 -3.82 7.94 -8.48
C ILE A 27 -3.36 7.99 -9.94
N LYS A 28 -4.21 8.56 -10.80
CA LYS A 28 -3.88 8.86 -12.20
C LYS A 28 -3.53 10.32 -12.37
N GLU A 29 -4.36 11.18 -11.81
CA GLU A 29 -4.18 12.62 -11.94
C GLU A 29 -4.48 13.29 -10.60
N ILE A 30 -3.81 14.40 -10.38
CA ILE A 30 -4.06 15.30 -9.25
C ILE A 30 -4.63 16.57 -9.87
N LEU A 31 -5.88 16.89 -9.55
CA LEU A 31 -6.61 18.00 -10.13
C LEU A 31 -6.84 19.07 -9.08
N GLU A 32 -6.72 20.33 -9.50
CA GLU A 32 -7.07 21.50 -8.70
C GLU A 32 -8.41 22.05 -9.21
N LEU A 33 -9.40 22.05 -8.32
CA LEU A 33 -10.71 22.64 -8.59
C LEU A 33 -10.73 24.06 -8.04
N ASP A 34 -10.80 25.03 -8.94
CA ASP A 34 -10.91 26.46 -8.61
C ASP A 34 -12.38 26.88 -8.63
N TYR A 35 -12.96 27.08 -7.44
CA TYR A 35 -14.34 27.54 -7.26
C TYR A 35 -14.44 29.06 -7.11
N PHE A 36 -13.42 29.82 -7.53
CA PHE A 36 -13.24 31.27 -7.31
C PHE A 36 -13.04 31.66 -5.84
N ASP A 37 -13.92 31.21 -4.95
CA ASP A 37 -13.89 31.54 -3.52
C ASP A 37 -12.91 30.66 -2.73
N PHE A 38 -12.65 29.44 -3.22
CA PHE A 38 -11.71 28.49 -2.63
C PHE A 38 -11.20 27.51 -3.68
N GLN A 39 -10.06 26.90 -3.37
CA GLN A 39 -9.44 25.86 -4.20
C GLN A 39 -9.47 24.54 -3.45
N GLN A 40 -9.78 23.45 -4.17
CA GLN A 40 -9.83 22.10 -3.61
C GLN A 40 -9.03 21.15 -4.49
N MET A 41 -8.14 20.37 -3.87
CA MET A 41 -7.44 19.30 -4.57
C MET A 41 -8.28 18.02 -4.54
N VAL A 42 -8.39 17.37 -5.70
CA VAL A 42 -8.99 16.04 -5.85
C VAL A 42 -8.04 15.12 -6.59
N PHE A 43 -8.09 13.83 -6.26
CA PHE A 43 -7.43 12.79 -7.01
C PHE A 43 -8.43 12.13 -7.97
N TYR A 44 -8.04 12.02 -9.24
CA TYR A 44 -8.68 11.13 -10.19
C TYR A 44 -7.94 9.79 -10.12
N CYS A 45 -8.65 8.70 -9.82
CA CYS A 45 -7.97 7.43 -9.64
C CYS A 45 -8.79 6.22 -10.10
N ASP A 46 -8.07 5.13 -10.20
CA ASP A 46 -8.64 3.81 -10.39
C ASP A 46 -8.79 3.16 -9.03
N TRP A 47 -9.86 2.41 -8.80
CA TRP A 47 -10.03 1.68 -7.55
C TRP A 47 -10.64 0.30 -7.72
N VAL A 48 -10.49 -0.48 -6.65
CA VAL A 48 -11.22 -1.70 -6.33
C VAL A 48 -11.88 -1.50 -4.96
N ARG A 49 -13.17 -1.85 -4.86
CA ARG A 49 -13.93 -1.88 -3.60
C ARG A 49 -13.81 -3.26 -2.95
N ILE A 50 -13.59 -3.30 -1.63
CA ILE A 50 -13.39 -4.54 -0.84
C ILE A 50 -14.71 -5.29 -0.55
N GLU A 51 -15.83 -4.80 -1.05
CA GLU A 51 -17.14 -5.45 -0.85
C GLU A 51 -17.67 -6.12 -2.11
N ASP A 52 -17.02 -5.89 -3.24
CA ASP A 52 -17.47 -6.43 -4.50
C ASP A 52 -17.11 -7.92 -4.61
N LYS A 53 -18.10 -8.71 -5.00
CA LYS A 53 -17.99 -10.17 -5.23
C LYS A 53 -17.12 -10.55 -6.44
N LEU A 54 -16.31 -9.64 -6.95
CA LEU A 54 -15.67 -9.71 -8.25
C LEU A 54 -14.20 -10.11 -8.20
N ASN A 55 -13.75 -10.68 -7.07
CA ASN A 55 -12.38 -11.16 -6.87
C ASN A 55 -11.30 -10.10 -7.17
N GLY A 56 -11.63 -8.81 -6.99
CA GLY A 56 -10.68 -7.70 -7.12
C GLY A 56 -9.64 -7.64 -6.00
N TYR A 57 -9.93 -8.32 -4.89
CA TYR A 57 -9.05 -8.44 -3.74
C TYR A 57 -9.12 -9.85 -3.15
N VAL A 58 -8.10 -10.19 -2.36
CA VAL A 58 -8.04 -11.40 -1.53
C VAL A 58 -7.43 -11.02 -0.18
N ILE A 59 -8.01 -11.54 0.90
CA ILE A 59 -7.40 -11.47 2.23
C ILE A 59 -6.82 -12.85 2.54
N ASP A 60 -5.53 -12.89 2.86
CA ASP A 60 -4.86 -14.11 3.29
C ASP A 60 -5.31 -14.47 4.71
N PRO A 61 -5.89 -15.67 4.93
CA PRO A 61 -6.42 -16.06 6.23
C PRO A 61 -5.34 -16.30 7.30
N GLU A 62 -4.10 -16.57 6.91
CA GLU A 62 -3.00 -16.84 7.85
C GLU A 62 -2.30 -15.55 8.26
N THR A 63 -1.99 -14.70 7.27
CA THR A 63 -1.21 -13.47 7.50
C THR A 63 -2.05 -12.21 7.67
N ASN A 64 -3.35 -12.27 7.35
CA ASN A 64 -4.26 -11.13 7.25
C ASN A 64 -3.79 -10.04 6.26
N LEU A 65 -2.89 -10.40 5.34
CA LEU A 65 -2.44 -9.49 4.28
C LEU A 65 -3.53 -9.32 3.22
N ILE A 66 -3.70 -8.09 2.76
CA ILE A 66 -4.64 -7.75 1.70
C ILE A 66 -3.88 -7.72 0.38
N TYR A 67 -4.40 -8.47 -0.61
CA TYR A 67 -3.91 -8.50 -1.97
C TYR A 67 -4.94 -7.84 -2.88
N VAL A 68 -4.51 -6.94 -3.76
CA VAL A 68 -5.35 -6.27 -4.76
C VAL A 68 -4.87 -6.66 -6.14
N ASN A 69 -5.81 -6.93 -7.05
CA ASN A 69 -5.52 -7.22 -8.44
C ASN A 69 -5.47 -5.91 -9.25
N SER A 70 -4.30 -5.58 -9.79
CA SER A 70 -4.07 -4.37 -10.57
C SER A 70 -4.81 -4.31 -11.91
N GLU A 71 -5.16 -5.46 -12.51
CA GLU A 71 -5.95 -5.47 -13.76
C GLU A 71 -7.39 -5.03 -13.52
N LEU A 72 -7.86 -5.12 -12.27
CA LEU A 72 -9.23 -4.77 -11.89
C LEU A 72 -9.33 -3.34 -11.32
N LEU A 73 -8.20 -2.67 -11.08
CA LEU A 73 -8.17 -1.22 -10.89
C LEU A 73 -8.69 -0.58 -12.20
N LYS A 74 -9.83 0.12 -12.16
CA LYS A 74 -10.60 0.73 -13.28
C LYS A 74 -11.87 0.02 -13.68
N ARG A 75 -12.29 -1.06 -13.02
CA ARG A 75 -13.65 -1.57 -13.26
C ARG A 75 -14.66 -0.61 -12.62
N ILE A 76 -14.88 0.54 -13.24
CA ILE A 76 -16.08 1.38 -13.08
C ILE A 76 -17.20 0.54 -13.67
N LEU A 77 -17.87 -0.20 -12.80
CA LEU A 77 -18.89 -1.16 -13.18
C LEU A 77 -20.28 -0.56 -13.13
N LYS A 78 -20.42 0.49 -12.35
CA LYS A 78 -21.66 1.21 -12.16
C LYS A 78 -21.37 2.70 -12.27
N ASP A 79 -22.37 3.45 -12.70
CA ASP A 79 -22.33 4.91 -12.66
C ASP A 79 -22.12 5.46 -11.23
N GLU A 80 -22.35 4.61 -10.21
CA GLU A 80 -22.10 4.90 -8.80
C GLU A 80 -20.63 4.78 -8.37
N ASP A 81 -19.77 4.18 -9.20
CA ASP A 81 -18.33 4.15 -8.95
C ASP A 81 -17.74 5.53 -9.33
N GLU A 82 -17.99 6.51 -8.46
CA GLU A 82 -17.37 7.84 -8.50
C GLU A 82 -15.86 7.67 -8.71
N PRO A 83 -15.19 8.38 -9.64
CA PRO A 83 -13.76 8.26 -9.94
C PRO A 83 -12.88 9.38 -9.32
N PHE A 84 -13.49 10.27 -8.54
CA PHE A 84 -12.81 11.37 -7.85
C PHE A 84 -12.89 11.22 -6.32
N VAL A 85 -11.81 11.59 -5.62
CA VAL A 85 -11.79 11.68 -4.16
C VAL A 85 -11.06 12.93 -3.70
N LEU A 86 -11.51 13.53 -2.59
CA LEU A 86 -10.77 14.64 -1.97
C LEU A 86 -9.43 14.13 -1.43
N VAL A 87 -8.37 14.92 -1.59
CA VAL A 87 -7.05 14.58 -1.05
C VAL A 87 -7.10 14.31 0.46
N SER A 88 -7.93 15.06 1.20
CA SER A 88 -8.12 14.91 2.65
C SER A 88 -8.79 13.61 3.07
N GLN A 89 -9.47 12.91 2.15
CA GLN A 89 -10.17 11.65 2.41
C GLN A 89 -9.31 10.42 2.03
N ALA A 90 -8.19 10.62 1.34
CA ALA A 90 -7.31 9.56 0.88
C ALA A 90 -6.12 9.35 1.82
N SER A 91 -5.88 8.10 2.21
CA SER A 91 -4.67 7.68 2.95
C SER A 91 -3.66 7.03 2.01
N GLN A 92 -2.37 7.25 2.25
CA GLN A 92 -1.31 6.60 1.49
C GLN A 92 -1.20 5.11 1.84
N VAL A 93 -0.98 4.29 0.84
CA VAL A 93 -0.59 2.87 0.97
C VAL A 93 0.46 2.55 -0.08
N PHE A 94 1.21 1.49 0.15
CA PHE A 94 2.19 0.94 -0.79
C PHE A 94 1.68 -0.37 -1.39
N TYR A 95 2.04 -0.61 -2.65
CA TYR A 95 1.73 -1.85 -3.35
C TYR A 95 3.04 -2.60 -3.58
N CYS A 96 3.16 -3.79 -3.01
CA CYS A 96 4.32 -4.67 -3.19
C CYS A 96 3.94 -5.85 -4.09
N LYS A 97 4.72 -6.10 -5.14
CA LYS A 97 4.50 -7.26 -6.00
C LYS A 97 4.90 -8.53 -5.25
N ASP A 98 3.99 -9.50 -5.19
CA ASP A 98 4.31 -10.84 -4.69
C ASP A 98 4.89 -11.67 -5.83
N LEU A 99 6.17 -12.04 -5.70
CA LEU A 99 6.88 -12.83 -6.73
C LEU A 99 6.37 -14.28 -6.85
N THR A 100 5.60 -14.76 -5.86
CA THR A 100 5.03 -16.11 -5.86
C THR A 100 3.67 -16.20 -6.54
N ARG A 101 3.01 -15.06 -6.77
CA ARG A 101 1.71 -14.94 -7.44
C ARG A 101 1.85 -14.39 -8.84
N ASN A 102 0.74 -14.42 -9.59
CA ASN A 102 0.67 -13.81 -10.91
C ASN A 102 0.97 -12.30 -10.84
N ASP A 103 1.47 -11.74 -11.94
CA ASP A 103 2.09 -10.42 -12.03
C ASP A 103 1.18 -9.24 -11.65
N TYR A 104 -0.12 -9.48 -11.60
CA TYR A 104 -1.16 -8.49 -11.34
C TYR A 104 -1.59 -8.42 -9.87
N TRP A 105 -1.09 -9.30 -9.00
CA TRP A 105 -1.44 -9.29 -7.59
C TRP A 105 -0.40 -8.53 -6.77
N HIS A 106 -0.88 -7.56 -6.00
CA HIS A 106 -0.03 -6.74 -5.13
C HIS A 106 -0.52 -6.80 -3.70
N VAL A 107 0.40 -7.01 -2.77
CA VAL A 107 0.17 -6.82 -1.32
C VAL A 107 0.02 -5.33 -1.05
N VAL A 108 -1.01 -4.97 -0.29
CA VAL A 108 -1.22 -3.60 0.18
C VAL A 108 -0.64 -3.42 1.57
N LEU A 109 0.19 -2.40 1.72
CA LEU A 109 0.81 -2.02 2.99
C LEU A 109 0.37 -0.62 3.38
N ASP A 110 -0.19 -0.46 4.58
CA ASP A 110 -0.57 0.86 5.09
C ASP A 110 0.67 1.70 5.33
N ALA A 111 0.64 2.97 4.89
CA ALA A 111 1.71 3.89 5.20
C ALA A 111 1.67 4.26 6.69
N PRO A 112 2.83 4.35 7.37
CA PRO A 112 2.87 4.86 8.73
C PRO A 112 2.30 6.29 8.77
N LYS A 113 1.49 6.59 9.79
CA LYS A 113 0.75 7.86 9.93
C LYS A 113 1.64 9.12 10.11
N LYS A 114 2.97 9.01 10.02
CA LYS A 114 3.96 10.00 10.47
C LYS A 114 4.78 10.69 9.37
N LEU A 115 4.38 10.68 8.10
CA LEU A 115 5.07 11.49 7.07
C LEU A 115 4.66 12.98 7.06
N THR A 116 4.47 13.58 8.23
CA THR A 116 4.49 15.05 8.38
C THR A 116 5.94 15.48 8.49
N ARG A 117 6.42 16.27 7.51
CA ARG A 117 7.68 17.05 7.34
C ARG A 117 8.94 16.81 8.20
N ASP A 118 8.85 16.31 9.43
CA ASP A 118 9.96 16.08 10.34
C ASP A 118 10.07 14.57 10.69
N VAL A 119 10.64 13.74 9.81
CA VAL A 119 11.11 12.40 10.18
C VAL A 119 12.45 12.11 9.50
N GLU A 120 13.46 11.81 10.31
CA GLU A 120 14.79 11.39 9.91
C GLU A 120 14.70 10.05 9.15
N ALA A 121 15.23 10.03 7.92
CA ALA A 121 15.01 9.03 6.89
C ALA A 121 15.51 7.59 7.18
N TYR A 122 16.02 7.31 8.38
CA TYR A 122 16.68 6.03 8.70
C TYR A 122 15.80 5.01 9.44
N GLU A 123 14.76 5.45 10.15
CA GLU A 123 13.89 4.54 10.94
C GLU A 123 12.78 3.89 10.10
N ASP A 124 12.41 4.46 8.95
CA ASP A 124 11.22 4.06 8.16
C ASP A 124 11.45 2.80 7.30
N LEU A 125 12.67 2.58 6.79
CA LEU A 125 13.00 1.38 6.00
C LEU A 125 12.93 0.10 6.85
N LEU A 126 13.26 0.19 8.14
CA LEU A 126 13.21 -0.95 9.06
C LEU A 126 11.78 -1.32 9.47
N VAL A 127 10.86 -0.34 9.54
CA VAL A 127 9.42 -0.62 9.76
C VAL A 127 8.83 -1.41 8.60
N PHE A 128 9.23 -1.11 7.35
CA PHE A 128 8.76 -1.84 6.18
C PHE A 128 9.36 -3.25 6.03
N MET A 129 10.59 -3.46 6.50
CA MET A 129 11.26 -4.78 6.48
C MET A 129 10.92 -5.65 7.70
N GLY A 130 10.23 -5.10 8.69
CA GLY A 130 10.06 -5.66 10.04
C GLY A 130 8.91 -6.65 10.25
N ILE A 131 8.52 -7.45 9.25
CA ILE A 131 7.76 -8.69 9.48
C ILE A 131 8.40 -9.80 8.65
N ARG A 132 9.56 -10.27 9.10
CA ARG A 132 10.08 -11.60 8.77
C ARG A 132 10.37 -12.28 10.10
N HIS A 133 9.70 -13.40 10.35
CA HIS A 133 9.99 -14.27 11.48
C HIS A 133 11.51 -14.50 11.59
N GLU A 134 12.06 -14.31 12.78
CA GLU A 134 13.49 -14.40 13.09
C GLU A 134 14.10 -15.67 12.47
N GLY A 135 15.23 -15.50 11.77
CA GLY A 135 16.04 -16.61 11.29
C GLY A 135 16.90 -16.38 10.05
N SER A 136 16.77 -15.26 9.31
CA SER A 136 17.42 -15.12 7.99
C SER A 136 18.48 -14.02 7.86
N LEU A 137 18.76 -13.20 8.89
CA LEU A 137 19.71 -12.08 8.76
C LEU A 137 21.15 -12.43 9.16
N ASP A 138 21.36 -13.47 9.98
CA ASP A 138 22.71 -13.85 10.45
C ASP A 138 23.58 -14.50 9.35
N LEU A 139 22.97 -15.05 8.30
CA LEU A 139 23.72 -15.71 7.20
C LEU A 139 24.28 -14.73 6.17
N ALA A 140 23.75 -13.50 6.08
CA ALA A 140 24.18 -12.54 5.07
C ALA A 140 25.43 -11.75 5.50
N LEU A 141 25.62 -11.54 6.81
CA LEU A 141 26.76 -10.78 7.34
C LEU A 141 28.02 -11.62 7.60
N ALA A 142 27.88 -12.95 7.61
CA ALA A 142 29.01 -13.86 7.82
C ALA A 142 29.85 -14.12 6.56
N GLY A 143 29.45 -13.60 5.40
CA GLY A 143 30.06 -13.91 4.09
C GLY A 143 31.18 -12.98 3.62
N GLU A 144 31.43 -11.86 4.28
CA GLU A 144 32.41 -10.85 3.84
C GLU A 144 33.40 -10.50 4.95
N VAL A 145 34.23 -11.47 5.36
CA VAL A 145 35.57 -11.17 5.89
C VAL A 145 36.52 -12.22 5.32
N MET A 146 37.23 -11.85 4.26
CA MET A 146 38.48 -12.49 3.91
C MET A 146 39.44 -11.36 3.52
N ASP A 147 40.23 -10.96 4.50
CA ASP A 147 41.21 -9.89 4.44
C ASP A 147 42.32 -10.19 3.43
N GLU A 148 42.62 -9.20 2.59
CA GLU A 148 43.90 -9.11 1.89
C GLU A 148 44.96 -8.58 2.86
N GLU A 149 46.04 -9.33 3.10
CA GLU A 149 47.30 -8.77 3.59
C GLU A 149 48.47 -9.45 2.87
N GLU A 150 49.17 -8.67 2.04
CA GLU A 150 50.51 -8.98 1.54
C GLU A 150 51.54 -8.86 2.68
N GLU A 151 52.52 -9.78 2.78
CA GLU A 151 53.94 -9.45 2.63
C GLU A 151 54.82 -10.71 2.65
N GLY A 152 55.91 -10.66 1.88
CA GLY A 152 56.78 -11.80 1.59
C GLY A 152 57.75 -12.19 2.70
N THR A 153 58.56 -13.22 2.43
CA THR A 153 60.05 -13.20 2.44
C THR A 153 60.65 -14.63 2.43
N LYS A 154 61.46 -14.90 1.38
CA LYS A 154 62.66 -15.76 1.24
C LYS A 154 62.68 -17.29 1.50
N GLY A 155 63.19 -17.98 0.46
CA GLY A 155 64.28 -18.98 0.52
C GLY A 155 63.85 -20.44 0.73
N SER A 156 64.50 -21.49 0.20
CA SER A 156 65.76 -21.63 -0.54
C SER A 156 65.85 -23.07 -1.08
N TRP A 157 66.37 -23.23 -2.31
CA TRP A 157 66.82 -24.44 -3.05
C TRP A 157 65.89 -25.66 -3.18
#